data_AF-A0A522VXQ5-F1
#
_entry.id   AF-A0A522VXQ5-F1
#
_cell.length_a   1.000
_cell.length_b   1.000
_cell.length_c   1.000
_cell.angle_alpha   90.00
_cell.angle_beta   90.00
_cell.angle_gamma   90.00
#
_symmetry.space_group_name_H-M   'P 1'
#
loop_
_entity.id
_entity.type
_entity.pdbx_description
1 polymer ?
#
loop_
_entity_poly.entity_id
_entity_poly.type
_entity_poly.pdbx_seq_one_letter_code
_entity_poly.pdbx_strand_id
1 'polypeptide(L)'
;MNQDTKDDTDWGALSALPGNPMIWILIISELVVFGAGLTGFMTMRILEPGIFAAGQATLDYWLGGLNTMFLITSGLCAALAVLARSAGTRFRVRLWLGGAGLLGAGFLAVKLIEWNGKLSQGHN
;
A
#
# COMPACT_ATOMS: atom_id res chain seq x y z
N MET A 1 29.57 29.17 26.04
CA MET A 1 28.23 28.80 26.53
C MET A 1 27.83 27.56 25.73
N ASN A 2 28.15 26.38 26.27
CA ASN A 2 27.87 25.11 25.61
C ASN A 2 26.36 24.84 25.72
N GLN A 3 25.67 24.76 24.59
CA GLN A 3 24.41 24.04 24.50
C GLN A 3 24.69 22.82 23.66
N ASP A 4 25.14 21.75 24.31
CA ASP A 4 24.93 20.41 23.79
C ASP A 4 23.41 20.24 23.68
N THR A 5 22.85 20.51 22.51
CA THR A 5 21.56 19.96 22.09
C THR A 5 21.74 18.45 22.13
N LYS A 6 21.46 17.84 23.28
CA LYS A 6 21.05 16.45 23.32
C LYS A 6 19.87 16.38 22.38
N ASP A 7 19.98 15.58 21.33
CA ASP A 7 18.83 15.28 20.49
C ASP A 7 17.86 14.55 21.44
N ASP A 8 16.84 15.24 21.92
CA ASP A 8 15.88 14.77 22.94
C ASP A 8 14.93 13.68 22.40
N THR A 9 15.32 13.02 21.31
CA THR A 9 14.52 12.03 20.59
C THR A 9 15.05 10.62 20.84
N ASP A 10 15.11 10.23 22.10
CA ASP A 10 15.21 8.81 22.46
C ASP A 10 13.85 8.13 22.25
N TRP A 11 13.68 7.50 21.09
CA TRP A 11 12.48 6.73 20.73
C TRP A 11 12.55 5.27 21.24
N GLY A 12 13.45 4.96 22.17
CA GLY A 12 13.61 3.63 22.75
C GLY A 12 13.87 2.55 21.69
N ALA A 13 13.06 1.49 21.70
CA ALA A 13 13.19 0.38 20.75
C ALA A 13 13.08 0.80 19.27
N LEU A 14 12.40 1.91 18.97
CA LEU A 14 12.29 2.40 17.59
C LEU A 14 13.59 3.05 17.09
N SER A 15 14.45 3.53 17.99
CA SER A 15 15.77 4.08 17.65
C SER A 15 16.72 3.01 17.06
N ALA A 16 16.46 1.73 17.32
CA ALA A 16 17.23 0.62 16.76
C ALA A 16 16.85 0.29 15.30
N LEU A 17 15.75 0.83 14.80
CA LEU A 17 15.26 0.56 13.46
C LEU A 17 15.94 1.49 12.44
N PRO A 18 16.30 0.99 11.25
CA PRO A 18 16.91 1.84 10.22
C PRO A 18 15.91 2.89 9.72
N GLY A 19 16.37 4.14 9.64
CA GLY A 19 15.57 5.26 9.16
C GLY A 19 14.95 6.10 10.28
N ASN A 20 13.91 6.88 9.95
CA ASN A 20 13.23 7.73 10.92
C ASN A 20 12.14 6.90 11.65
N PRO A 21 12.12 6.87 13.00
CA PRO A 21 11.08 6.20 13.80
C PRO A 21 9.63 6.52 13.39
N MET A 22 9.37 7.74 12.92
CA MET A 22 8.04 8.15 12.43
C MET A 22 7.55 7.29 11.26
N ILE A 23 8.44 6.82 10.38
CA ILE A 23 8.06 5.95 9.25
C ILE A 23 7.50 4.63 9.76
N TRP A 24 8.09 4.07 10.82
CA TRP A 24 7.61 2.82 11.41
C TRP A 24 6.25 2.97 12.07
N ILE A 25 6.00 4.10 12.74
CA ILE A 25 4.68 4.42 13.29
C ILE A 25 3.63 4.49 12.17
N LEU A 26 3.95 5.15 11.06
CA LEU A 26 3.05 5.23 9.90
C LEU A 26 2.76 3.85 9.30
N ILE A 27 3.79 3.01 9.11
CA ILE A 27 3.63 1.65 8.57
C ILE A 27 2.74 0.80 9.49
N ILE A 28 2.99 0.82 10.79
CA ILE A 28 2.21 0.04 11.77
C ILE A 28 0.77 0.55 11.82
N SER A 29 0.57 1.87 11.84
CA SER A 29 -0.76 2.49 11.81
C SER A 29 -1.56 2.02 10.58
N GLU A 30 -0.96 2.08 9.40
CA GLU A 30 -1.61 1.68 8.16
C GLU A 30 -1.92 0.17 8.15
N LEU A 31 -0.99 -0.66 8.66
CA LEU A 31 -1.19 -2.10 8.81
C LEU A 31 -2.37 -2.43 9.73
N VAL A 32 -2.53 -1.69 10.84
CA VAL A 32 -3.66 -1.87 11.77
C VAL A 32 -4.97 -1.48 11.11
N VAL A 33 -5.02 -0.35 10.37
CA VAL A 33 -6.22 0.10 9.67
C VAL A 33 -6.66 -0.93 8.62
N PHE A 34 -5.75 -1.37 7.75
CA PHE A 34 -6.05 -2.43 6.77
C PHE A 34 -6.40 -3.76 7.43
N GLY A 35 -5.69 -4.13 8.50
CA GLY A 35 -5.96 -5.34 9.27
C GLY A 35 -7.38 -5.35 9.84
N ALA A 36 -7.80 -4.25 10.50
CA ALA A 36 -9.14 -4.09 11.02
C ALA A 36 -10.21 -4.17 9.91
N GLY A 37 -9.95 -3.53 8.75
CA GLY A 37 -10.83 -3.62 7.58
C GLY A 37 -10.97 -5.05 7.06
N LEU A 38 -9.86 -5.79 6.94
CA LEU A 38 -9.85 -7.21 6.54
C LEU A 38 -10.58 -8.09 7.54
N THR A 39 -10.38 -7.87 8.84
CA THR A 39 -11.11 -8.60 9.89
C THR A 39 -12.61 -8.34 9.79
N GLY A 40 -13.04 -7.08 9.65
CA GLY A 40 -14.44 -6.73 9.46
C GLY A 40 -15.06 -7.40 8.23
N PHE A 41 -14.32 -7.41 7.11
CA PHE A 41 -14.71 -8.13 5.89
C PHE A 41 -14.86 -9.64 6.12
N MET A 42 -13.91 -10.28 6.82
CA MET A 42 -13.98 -11.71 7.16
C MET A 42 -15.16 -12.01 8.08
N THR A 43 -15.42 -11.16 9.07
CA THR A 43 -16.56 -11.31 9.98
C THR A 43 -17.89 -11.25 9.22
N MET A 44 -18.07 -10.27 8.34
CA MET A 44 -19.27 -10.20 7.48
C MET A 44 -19.41 -11.43 6.57
N ARG A 45 -18.29 -11.94 6.02
CA ARG A 45 -18.30 -13.15 5.19
C ARG A 45 -18.80 -14.39 5.93
N ILE A 46 -18.48 -14.51 7.23
CA ILE A 46 -18.89 -15.64 8.06
C ILE A 46 -20.35 -15.51 8.51
N LEU A 47 -20.79 -14.29 8.84
CA LEU A 47 -22.14 -14.02 9.34
C LEU A 47 -23.21 -14.07 8.24
N GLU A 48 -22.88 -13.61 7.02
CA GLU A 48 -23.82 -13.49 5.90
C GLU A 48 -23.32 -14.23 4.64
N PRO A 49 -23.11 -15.56 4.71
CA PRO A 49 -22.53 -16.31 3.60
C PRO A 49 -23.41 -16.29 2.35
N GLY A 50 -24.74 -16.14 2.50
CA GLY A 50 -25.69 -16.07 1.37
C GLY A 50 -25.55 -14.80 0.54
N ILE A 51 -25.42 -13.64 1.18
CA ILE A 51 -25.19 -12.35 0.49
C ILE A 51 -23.78 -12.32 -0.11
N PHE A 52 -22.79 -12.88 0.59
CA PHE A 52 -21.43 -12.98 0.07
C PHE A 52 -21.29 -13.90 -1.15
N ALA A 53 -22.00 -15.03 -1.17
CA ALA A 53 -22.03 -15.95 -2.31
C ALA A 53 -22.68 -15.30 -3.55
N ALA A 54 -23.78 -14.56 -3.36
CA ALA A 54 -24.43 -13.81 -4.43
C ALA A 54 -23.55 -12.67 -4.97
N GLY A 55 -22.89 -11.92 -4.07
CA GLY A 55 -21.97 -10.83 -4.44
C GLY A 55 -20.67 -11.33 -5.09
N GLN A 56 -20.19 -12.52 -4.71
CA GLN A 56 -19.05 -13.18 -5.35
C GLN A 56 -19.31 -13.57 -6.80
N ALA A 57 -20.57 -13.81 -7.19
CA ALA A 57 -20.92 -14.12 -8.58
C ALA A 57 -20.91 -12.88 -9.49
N THR A 58 -21.08 -11.69 -8.92
CA THR A 58 -21.07 -10.39 -9.63
C THR A 58 -19.76 -9.62 -9.48
N LEU A 59 -18.80 -10.12 -8.71
CA LEU A 59 -17.51 -9.47 -8.49
C LEU A 59 -16.54 -9.91 -9.60
N ASP A 60 -16.09 -8.96 -10.42
CA ASP A 60 -15.02 -9.21 -11.38
C ASP A 60 -13.70 -9.52 -10.65
N TYR A 61 -13.46 -10.79 -10.33
CA TYR A 61 -12.24 -11.31 -9.69
C TYR A 61 -10.97 -10.83 -10.39
N TRP A 62 -11.06 -10.58 -11.69
CA TRP A 62 -9.97 -10.07 -12.51
C TRP A 62 -9.51 -8.69 -12.05
N LEU A 63 -10.42 -7.78 -11.70
CA LEU A 63 -10.06 -6.43 -11.25
C LEU A 63 -9.43 -6.42 -9.85
N GLY A 64 -9.84 -7.34 -8.96
CA GLY A 64 -9.21 -7.50 -7.64
C GLY A 64 -7.81 -8.09 -7.74
N GLY A 65 -7.63 -9.13 -8.56
CA GLY A 65 -6.34 -9.79 -8.77
C GLY A 65 -5.31 -8.89 -9.45
N LEU A 66 -5.73 -8.15 -10.49
CA LEU A 66 -4.85 -7.24 -11.24
C LEU A 66 -4.31 -6.12 -10.36
N ASN A 67 -5.16 -5.54 -9.51
CA ASN A 67 -4.79 -4.48 -8.58
C ASN A 67 -3.80 -4.95 -7.52
N THR A 68 -3.99 -6.16 -7.00
CA THR A 68 -3.05 -6.77 -6.05
C THR A 68 -1.69 -7.02 -6.72
N MET A 69 -1.69 -7.47 -7.99
CA MET A 69 -0.47 -7.67 -8.77
C MET A 69 0.28 -6.36 -9.03
N PHE A 70 -0.43 -5.26 -9.32
CA PHE A 70 0.19 -3.94 -9.44
C PHE A 70 0.85 -3.49 -8.14
N LEU A 71 0.17 -3.66 -7.00
CA LEU A 71 0.70 -3.29 -5.69
C LEU A 71 1.92 -4.12 -5.29
N ILE A 72 1.88 -5.44 -5.47
CA ILE A 72 3.02 -6.34 -5.20
C ILE A 72 4.20 -5.97 -6.10
N THR A 73 3.96 -5.73 -7.39
CA THR A 73 5.04 -5.38 -8.33
C THR A 73 5.63 -4.01 -8.00
N SER A 74 4.80 -3.03 -7.62
CA SER A 74 5.27 -1.71 -7.17
C SER A 74 6.12 -1.82 -5.91
N GLY A 75 5.68 -2.60 -4.91
CA GLY A 75 6.45 -2.88 -3.70
C GLY A 75 7.79 -3.58 -3.99
N LEU A 76 7.81 -4.54 -4.93
CA LEU A 76 9.04 -5.19 -5.38
C LEU A 76 10.00 -4.18 -6.02
N CYS A 77 9.51 -3.28 -6.88
CA CYS A 77 10.34 -2.21 -7.44
C CYS A 77 10.91 -1.29 -6.35
N ALA A 78 10.13 -0.93 -5.33
CA ALA A 78 10.63 -0.14 -4.20
C ALA A 78 11.73 -0.89 -3.41
N ALA A 79 11.56 -2.19 -3.16
CA ALA A 79 12.58 -3.02 -2.51
C ALA A 79 13.89 -3.11 -3.34
N LEU A 80 13.77 -3.28 -4.66
CA LEU A 80 14.91 -3.28 -5.58
C LEU A 80 15.61 -1.92 -5.64
N ALA A 81 14.89 -0.81 -5.47
CA ALA A 81 15.49 0.52 -5.35
C ALA A 81 16.35 0.65 -4.08
N VAL A 82 15.89 0.10 -2.95
CA VAL A 82 16.67 0.08 -1.69
C VAL A 82 17.94 -0.74 -1.86
N LEU A 83 17.86 -1.92 -2.50
CA LEU A 83 19.03 -2.75 -2.79
C LEU A 83 20.02 -2.06 -3.76
N ALA A 84 19.51 -1.35 -4.77
CA ALA A 84 20.33 -0.59 -5.71
C ALA A 84 21.02 0.62 -5.03
N ARG A 85 20.42 1.17 -3.97
CA ARG A 85 21.01 2.25 -3.15
C ARG A 85 22.24 1.74 -2.41
N SER A 86 22.20 0.53 -1.83
CA SER A 86 23.39 -0.08 -1.21
C SER A 86 24.53 -0.33 -2.20
N ALA A 87 24.23 -0.51 -3.50
CA ALA A 87 25.22 -0.68 -4.55
C ALA A 87 25.77 0.65 -5.12
N GLY A 88 25.37 1.81 -4.59
CA GLY A 88 25.87 3.13 -5.02
C GLY A 88 25.34 3.63 -6.38
N THR A 89 24.43 2.89 -7.03
CA THR A 89 23.98 3.18 -8.41
C THR A 89 22.75 4.10 -8.44
N ARG A 90 22.95 5.41 -8.32
CA ARG A 90 21.87 6.43 -8.29
C ARG A 90 20.87 6.33 -9.46
N PHE A 91 21.33 5.98 -10.66
CA PHE A 91 20.47 5.81 -11.83
C PHE A 91 19.47 4.65 -11.65
N ARG A 92 19.93 3.49 -11.17
CA ARG A 92 19.06 2.32 -10.97
C ARG A 92 18.03 2.56 -9.88
N VAL A 93 18.41 3.28 -8.82
CA VAL A 93 17.47 3.71 -7.76
C VAL A 93 16.32 4.54 -8.34
N ARG A 94 16.65 5.55 -9.17
CA ARG A 94 15.64 6.40 -9.81
C ARG A 94 14.73 5.62 -10.77
N LEU A 95 15.31 4.70 -11.54
CA LEU A 95 14.55 3.86 -12.46
C LEU A 95 13.53 2.97 -11.71
N TRP A 96 13.98 2.32 -10.64
CA TRP A 96 13.11 1.46 -9.83
C TRP A 96 12.01 2.23 -9.09
N LEU A 97 12.33 3.41 -8.53
CA LEU A 97 11.31 4.28 -7.93
C LEU A 97 10.33 4.84 -8.96
N GLY A 98 10.81 5.20 -10.15
CA GLY A 98 9.97 5.61 -11.27
C GLY A 98 9.02 4.50 -11.71
N GLY A 99 9.51 3.26 -11.81
CA GLY A 99 8.70 2.08 -12.08
C GLY A 99 7.63 1.82 -11.01
N ALA A 100 8.01 1.92 -9.73
CA ALA A 100 7.07 1.77 -8.62
C ALA A 100 5.94 2.82 -8.68
N GLY A 101 6.28 4.09 -8.97
CA GLY A 101 5.33 5.18 -9.12
C GLY A 101 4.39 5.00 -10.32
N LEU A 102 4.92 4.59 -11.48
CA LEU A 102 4.11 4.32 -12.68
C LEU A 102 3.11 3.17 -12.46
N LEU A 103 3.52 2.09 -11.79
CA LEU A 103 2.63 0.99 -11.45
C LEU A 103 1.52 1.42 -10.48
N GLY A 104 1.84 2.28 -9.50
CA GLY A 104 0.85 2.87 -8.60
C GLY A 104 -0.12 3.81 -9.33
N ALA A 105 0.36 4.60 -10.28
CA ALA A 105 -0.49 5.46 -11.11
C ALA A 105 -1.39 4.65 -12.05
N GLY A 106 -0.88 3.54 -12.61
CA GLY A 106 -1.67 2.59 -13.41
C GLY A 106 -2.83 1.99 -12.62
N PHE A 107 -2.58 1.57 -11.37
CA PHE A 107 -3.63 1.13 -10.45
C PHE A 107 -4.71 2.21 -10.25
N LEU A 108 -4.30 3.47 -9.99
CA LEU A 108 -5.24 4.56 -9.79
C LEU A 108 -6.07 4.85 -11.05
N ALA A 109 -5.45 4.83 -12.23
CA ALA A 109 -6.13 5.01 -13.51
C ALA A 109 -7.19 3.93 -13.77
N VAL A 110 -6.87 2.65 -13.51
CA VAL A 110 -7.83 1.54 -13.63
C VAL A 110 -9.03 1.78 -12.70
N LYS A 111 -8.78 2.17 -11.44
CA LYS A 111 -9.85 2.48 -10.48
C LYS A 111 -10.73 3.66 -10.90
N LEU A 112 -10.13 4.72 -11.44
CA LEU A 112 -10.85 5.91 -11.90
C LEU A 112 -11.72 5.61 -13.13
N ILE A 113 -11.23 4.80 -14.07
CA ILE A 113 -11.99 4.39 -15.26
C ILE A 113 -13.18 3.50 -14.85
N GLU A 114 -12.98 2.58 -13.91
CA GLU A 114 -14.05 1.72 -13.39
C GLU A 114 -15.18 2.53 -12.72
N TRP A 115 -14.82 3.56 -11.95
CA TRP A 115 -15.79 4.43 -11.28
C TRP A 115 -16.53 5.34 -12.25
N ASN A 116 -15.84 5.90 -13.26
CA ASN A 116 -16.50 6.70 -14.29
C ASN A 116 -17.44 5.88 -15.19
N GLY A 117 -17.11 4.61 -15.46
CA GLY A 117 -18.00 3.69 -16.18
C GLY A 117 -19.26 3.31 -15.38
N LYS A 118 -19.17 3.27 -14.04
CA LYS A 118 -20.33 3.03 -13.16
C LYS A 118 -21.19 4.28 -12.94
N LEU A 119 -20.62 5.48 -13.09
CA LEU A 119 -21.38 6.74 -13.03
C LEU A 119 -22.18 7.03 -14.31
N SER A 120 -21.79 6.47 -15.46
CA SER A 120 -22.55 6.60 -16.71
C SER A 120 -23.68 5.58 -16.89
N GLN A 121 -23.66 4.48 -16.12
CA GLN A 121 -24.80 3.57 -15.97
C GLN A 121 -25.67 4.03 -14.80
N GLY A 122 -26.24 5.24 -14.96
CA GLY A 122 -27.24 5.75 -14.04
C GLY A 122 -28.35 4.72 -13.85
N HIS A 123 -28.62 4.39 -12.59
CA HIS A 123 -29.85 3.73 -12.16
C HIS A 123 -31.04 4.49 -12.77
N ASN A 124 -31.82 3.79 -13.59
CA ASN A 124 -33.19 4.16 -13.92
C ASN A 124 -34.09 3.02 -13.45
#